data_AF-A0A7V2WDX5-F1
#
_entry.id   AF-A0A7V2WDX5-F1
#
_cell.length_a   1.000
_cell.length_b   1.000
_cell.length_c   1.000
_cell.angle_alpha   90.00
_cell.angle_beta   90.00
_cell.angle_gamma   90.00
#
_symmetry.space_group_name_H-M   'P 1'
#
loop_
_entity.id
_entity.type
_entity.pdbx_description
1 polymer ?
#
loop_
_entity_poly.entity_id
_entity_poly.type
_entity_poly.pdbx_seq_one_letter_code
_entity_poly.pdbx_strand_id
1 'polypeptide(L)'
;AGTTMDTATRVQRYLITETFPKTFSNKYLSTGVVVGVALFLIFSSGADGKGALALWPLFGAVNQTLAALALLVVSIYLKGRSRWGWLVSLLPAIFMFAVSAWAAVENQIRFGSKHNLLLQILNIIIIISMVWVAIEGIAIFSKTKYSPTLMEEEMKKAA
;
A
#
# COMPACT_ATOMS: atom_id res chain seq x y z
N ALA A 1 9.37 20.18 -10.11
CA ALA A 1 8.24 19.52 -9.42
C ALA A 1 7.08 19.10 -10.36
N GLY A 2 6.89 19.72 -11.54
CA GLY A 2 5.75 19.40 -12.42
C GLY A 2 5.76 17.97 -13.01
N THR A 3 6.94 17.38 -13.24
CA THR A 3 7.08 16.02 -13.79
C THR A 3 6.63 14.93 -12.82
N THR A 4 6.95 15.06 -11.53
CA THR A 4 6.48 14.14 -10.48
C THR A 4 4.97 14.21 -10.31
N MET A 5 4.41 15.43 -10.38
CA MET A 5 2.96 15.64 -10.27
C MET A 5 2.20 15.02 -11.45
N ASP A 6 2.64 15.25 -12.68
CA ASP A 6 2.05 14.64 -13.88
C ASP A 6 2.10 13.10 -13.81
N THR A 7 3.22 12.53 -13.35
CA THR A 7 3.34 11.09 -13.15
C THR A 7 2.36 10.58 -12.08
N ALA A 8 2.26 11.25 -10.94
CA ALA A 8 1.35 10.85 -9.85
C ALA A 8 -0.13 10.90 -10.28
N THR A 9 -0.55 11.96 -10.98
CA THR A 9 -1.91 12.09 -11.50
C THR A 9 -2.24 10.98 -12.51
N ARG A 10 -1.28 10.60 -13.37
CA ARG A 10 -1.47 9.49 -14.32
C ARG A 10 -1.64 8.16 -13.61
N VAL A 11 -0.79 7.86 -12.62
CA VAL A 11 -0.89 6.62 -11.84
C VAL A 11 -2.23 6.52 -11.12
N GLN A 12 -2.69 7.59 -10.47
CA GLN A 12 -4.00 7.59 -9.81
C GLN A 12 -5.15 7.42 -10.81
N ARG A 13 -5.05 8.03 -12.00
CA ARG A 13 -6.04 7.82 -13.07
C ARG A 13 -6.10 6.36 -13.53
N TYR A 14 -4.94 5.72 -13.72
CA TYR A 14 -4.89 4.31 -14.10
C TYR A 14 -5.53 3.44 -13.02
N LEU A 15 -5.22 3.68 -11.75
CA LEU A 15 -5.82 2.96 -10.62
C LEU A 15 -7.35 2.99 -10.63
N ILE A 16 -7.97 4.17 -10.81
CA ILE A 16 -9.44 4.27 -10.81
C ILE A 16 -10.07 3.69 -12.08
N THR A 17 -9.41 3.83 -13.23
CA THR A 17 -9.91 3.27 -14.50
C THR A 17 -9.83 1.74 -14.49
N GLU A 18 -8.80 1.15 -13.86
CA GLU A 18 -8.67 -0.30 -13.72
C GLU A 18 -9.63 -0.86 -12.67
N THR A 19 -9.84 -0.15 -11.56
CA THR A 19 -10.74 -0.61 -10.50
C THR A 19 -12.21 -0.49 -10.90
N PHE A 20 -12.57 0.56 -11.65
CA PHE A 20 -13.96 0.88 -12.01
C PHE A 20 -14.11 1.16 -13.51
N PRO A 21 -13.84 0.17 -14.38
CA PRO A 21 -13.72 0.38 -15.83
C PRO A 21 -15.02 0.83 -16.50
N LYS A 22 -16.19 0.47 -15.94
CA LYS A 22 -17.50 0.87 -16.47
C LYS A 22 -17.85 2.34 -16.17
N THR A 23 -17.34 2.87 -15.06
CA THR A 23 -17.65 4.24 -14.59
C THR A 23 -16.59 5.23 -15.04
N PHE A 24 -15.31 4.81 -15.09
CA PHE A 24 -14.15 5.67 -15.32
C PHE A 24 -13.43 5.38 -16.64
N SER A 25 -14.20 5.21 -17.72
CA SER A 25 -13.69 4.95 -19.07
C SER A 25 -13.16 6.21 -19.79
N ASN A 26 -13.71 7.39 -19.46
CA ASN A 26 -13.29 8.66 -20.06
C ASN A 26 -12.08 9.26 -19.33
N LYS A 27 -10.95 9.41 -20.03
CA LYS A 27 -9.70 9.97 -19.49
C LYS A 27 -9.89 11.33 -18.82
N TYR A 28 -10.75 12.21 -19.34
CA TYR A 28 -10.93 13.56 -18.81
C TYR A 28 -11.73 13.53 -17.50
N LEU A 29 -12.77 12.70 -17.44
CA LEU A 29 -13.57 12.51 -16.22
C LEU A 29 -12.72 11.88 -15.11
N SER A 30 -11.95 10.83 -15.43
CA SER A 30 -11.05 10.18 -14.48
C SER A 30 -9.97 11.14 -13.98
N THR A 31 -9.36 11.93 -14.87
CA THR A 31 -8.39 12.97 -14.46
C THR A 31 -9.04 14.04 -13.59
N GLY A 32 -10.23 14.50 -13.96
CA GLY A 32 -10.96 15.53 -13.22
C GLY A 32 -11.30 15.09 -11.80
N VAL A 33 -11.71 13.83 -11.60
CA VAL A 33 -11.96 13.28 -10.26
C VAL A 33 -10.67 13.17 -9.46
N VAL A 34 -9.59 12.65 -10.04
CA VAL A 34 -8.28 12.57 -9.36
C VAL A 34 -7.80 13.94 -8.89
N VAL A 35 -7.83 14.94 -9.78
CA VAL A 35 -7.42 16.31 -9.45
C VAL A 35 -8.38 16.95 -8.45
N GLY A 36 -9.68 16.71 -8.58
CA GLY A 36 -10.70 17.21 -7.65
C GLY A 36 -10.52 16.68 -6.23
N VAL A 37 -10.25 15.38 -6.07
CA VAL A 37 -9.94 14.78 -4.76
C VAL A 37 -8.64 15.36 -4.19
N ALA A 38 -7.61 15.52 -5.01
CA ALA A 38 -6.35 16.14 -4.57
C ALA A 38 -6.56 17.58 -4.08
N LEU A 39 -7.32 18.40 -4.81
CA LEU A 39 -7.66 19.77 -4.42
C LEU A 39 -8.47 19.79 -3.12
N PHE A 40 -9.47 18.92 -3.00
CA PHE A 40 -10.26 18.78 -1.77
C PHE A 40 -9.36 18.48 -0.56
N LEU A 41 -8.43 17.54 -0.70
CA LEU A 41 -7.50 17.18 0.38
C LEU A 41 -6.55 18.33 0.75
N ILE A 42 -6.03 19.07 -0.23
CA ILE A 42 -5.14 20.22 -0.01
C ILE A 42 -5.84 21.34 0.77
N PHE A 43 -7.09 21.64 0.40
CA PHE A 43 -7.87 22.72 1.02
C PHE A 43 -8.76 22.28 2.18
N SER A 44 -8.70 21.00 2.56
CA SER A 44 -9.51 20.44 3.65
C SER A 44 -9.30 21.10 5.01
N SER A 45 -8.14 21.73 5.23
CA SER A 45 -7.81 22.45 6.46
C SER A 45 -7.90 23.98 6.34
N GLY A 46 -8.50 24.51 5.26
CA GLY A 46 -8.61 25.94 4.99
C GLY A 46 -7.93 26.39 3.68
N ALA A 47 -8.13 27.66 3.32
CA ALA A 47 -7.66 28.26 2.07
C ALA A 47 -6.12 28.34 1.95
N ASP A 48 -5.40 28.22 3.07
CA ASP A 48 -3.93 28.24 3.14
C ASP A 48 -3.24 27.04 2.44
N GLY A 49 -4.00 26.01 2.03
CA GLY A 49 -3.46 24.82 1.36
C GLY A 49 -2.61 23.90 2.25
N LYS A 50 -2.70 24.06 3.58
CA LYS A 50 -1.91 23.26 4.55
C LYS A 50 -2.45 21.85 4.77
N GLY A 51 -3.58 21.47 4.17
CA GLY A 51 -4.19 20.15 4.33
C GLY A 51 -3.27 19.03 3.88
N ALA A 52 -2.44 19.29 2.86
CA ALA A 52 -1.42 18.36 2.40
C ALA A 52 -0.38 18.02 3.47
N LEU A 53 0.02 18.98 4.31
CA LEU A 53 1.00 18.75 5.38
C LEU A 53 0.42 17.88 6.50
N ALA A 54 -0.89 17.96 6.74
CA ALA A 54 -1.57 17.12 7.71
C ALA A 54 -1.56 15.63 7.32
N LEU A 55 -1.46 15.32 6.02
CA LEU A 55 -1.41 13.95 5.50
C LEU A 55 -0.02 13.28 5.66
N TRP A 56 1.02 14.03 6.02
CA TRP A 56 2.39 13.52 6.10
C TRP A 56 2.56 12.23 6.92
N PRO A 57 1.96 12.11 8.13
CA PRO A 57 2.06 10.88 8.92
C PRO A 57 1.40 9.67 8.24
N LEU A 58 0.37 9.88 7.41
CA LEU A 58 -0.29 8.82 6.66
C LEU A 58 0.61 8.32 5.53
N PHE A 59 1.33 9.21 4.84
CA PHE A 59 2.30 8.80 3.81
C PHE A 59 3.40 7.91 4.39
N GLY A 60 3.94 8.27 5.56
CA GLY A 60 4.92 7.46 6.26
C GLY A 60 4.39 6.05 6.58
N ALA A 61 3.18 5.98 7.15
CA ALA A 61 2.54 4.70 7.49
C ALA A 61 2.29 3.82 6.24
N VAL A 62 1.72 4.38 5.17
CA VAL A 62 1.46 3.64 3.91
C VAL A 62 2.75 3.15 3.26
N ASN A 63 3.83 3.91 3.31
CA ASN A 63 5.11 3.48 2.74
C ASN A 63 5.71 2.30 3.53
N GLN A 64 5.59 2.31 4.85
CA GLN A 64 6.09 1.22 5.68
C GLN A 64 5.24 -0.06 5.50
N THR A 65 3.92 0.05 5.37
CA THR A 65 3.06 -1.10 5.06
C THR A 65 3.35 -1.67 3.67
N LEU A 66 3.61 -0.81 2.66
CA LEU A 66 4.02 -1.25 1.33
C LEU A 66 5.38 -1.97 1.35
N ALA A 67 6.33 -1.49 2.15
CA ALA A 67 7.62 -2.16 2.34
C ALA A 67 7.44 -3.54 3.00
N ALA A 68 6.58 -3.64 4.03
CA ALA A 68 6.25 -4.93 4.65
C ALA A 68 5.60 -5.90 3.64
N LEU A 69 4.70 -5.41 2.79
CA LEU A 69 4.07 -6.20 1.73
C LEU A 69 5.09 -6.69 0.69
N ALA A 70 5.99 -5.82 0.22
CA ALA A 70 7.02 -6.20 -0.73
C ALA A 70 7.91 -7.32 -0.17
N LEU A 71 8.35 -7.18 1.08
CA LEU A 71 9.14 -8.22 1.76
C LEU A 71 8.36 -9.52 1.95
N LEU A 72 7.06 -9.44 2.23
CA LEU A 72 6.18 -10.61 2.32
C LEU A 72 6.06 -11.35 0.98
N VAL A 73 5.90 -10.62 -0.13
CA VAL A 73 5.88 -11.20 -1.49
C VAL A 73 7.20 -11.90 -1.81
N VAL A 74 8.34 -11.26 -1.50
CA VAL A 74 9.66 -11.89 -1.66
C VAL A 74 9.78 -13.14 -0.79
N SER A 75 9.25 -13.13 0.43
CA SER A 75 9.25 -14.28 1.33
C SER A 75 8.46 -15.46 0.75
N ILE A 76 7.28 -15.19 0.20
CA ILE A 76 6.46 -16.20 -0.48
C ILE A 76 7.20 -16.75 -1.70
N TYR A 77 7.81 -15.88 -2.50
CA TYR A 77 8.59 -16.26 -3.67
C TYR A 77 9.76 -17.18 -3.32
N LEU A 78 10.51 -16.86 -2.26
CA LEU A 78 11.65 -17.65 -1.79
C LEU A 78 11.23 -18.95 -1.10
N LYS A 79 10.04 -18.99 -0.47
CA LYS A 79 9.56 -20.19 0.24
C LYS A 79 9.40 -21.40 -0.69
N GLY A 80 8.99 -21.18 -1.94
CA GLY A 80 8.93 -22.25 -2.94
C GLY A 80 10.31 -22.77 -3.35
N ARG A 81 11.33 -21.89 -3.35
CA ARG A 81 12.64 -22.10 -3.99
C ARG A 81 13.75 -22.49 -3.02
N SER A 82 13.61 -22.17 -1.74
CA SER A 82 14.61 -22.43 -0.73
C SER A 82 13.96 -22.87 0.57
N ARG A 83 14.54 -23.90 1.20
CA ARG A 83 14.07 -24.44 2.48
C ARG A 83 14.07 -23.39 3.59
N TRP A 84 15.06 -22.49 3.59
CA TRP A 84 15.27 -21.47 4.63
C TRP A 84 15.43 -20.04 4.10
N GLY A 85 15.63 -19.85 2.79
CA GLY A 85 15.89 -18.52 2.22
C GLY A 85 14.78 -17.51 2.44
N TRP A 86 13.53 -17.96 2.62
CA TRP A 86 12.40 -17.10 2.94
C TRP A 86 12.52 -16.37 4.29
N LEU A 87 13.33 -16.87 5.23
CA LEU A 87 13.54 -16.22 6.53
C LEU A 87 14.22 -14.85 6.40
N VAL A 88 15.10 -14.68 5.40
CA VAL A 88 15.87 -13.46 5.19
C VAL A 88 14.96 -12.27 4.91
N SER A 89 13.86 -12.49 4.20
CA SER A 89 12.85 -11.46 3.91
C SER A 89 11.69 -11.47 4.90
N LEU A 90 11.32 -12.63 5.47
CA LEU A 90 10.14 -12.70 6.33
C LEU A 90 10.38 -12.04 7.69
N LEU A 91 11.57 -12.20 8.28
CA LEU A 91 11.89 -11.58 9.56
C LEU A 91 11.80 -10.03 9.47
N PRO A 92 12.43 -9.36 8.47
CA PRO A 92 12.20 -7.95 8.23
C PRO A 92 10.74 -7.61 7.91
N ALA A 93 10.01 -8.45 7.17
CA ALA A 93 8.59 -8.20 6.85
C ALA A 93 7.73 -8.12 8.11
N ILE A 94 7.89 -9.08 9.04
CA ILE A 94 7.16 -9.13 10.31
C ILE A 94 7.48 -7.90 11.16
N PHE A 95 8.77 -7.56 11.28
CA PHE A 95 9.19 -6.38 12.03
C PHE A 95 8.57 -5.10 11.45
N MET A 96 8.68 -4.91 10.13
CA MET A 96 8.12 -3.74 9.45
C MET A 96 6.60 -3.68 9.61
N PHE A 97 5.91 -4.81 9.50
CA PHE A 97 4.46 -4.87 9.69
C PHE A 97 4.07 -4.50 11.12
N ALA A 98 4.77 -5.02 12.13
CA ALA A 98 4.50 -4.73 13.54
C ALA A 98 4.69 -3.23 13.87
N VAL A 99 5.80 -2.63 13.42
CA VAL A 99 6.06 -1.20 13.61
C VAL A 99 5.02 -0.35 12.86
N SER A 100 4.66 -0.72 11.64
CA SER A 100 3.65 -0.01 10.86
C SER A 100 2.27 -0.08 11.52
N ALA A 101 1.88 -1.25 12.02
CA ALA A 101 0.61 -1.45 12.70
C ALA A 101 0.55 -0.65 14.01
N TRP A 102 1.63 -0.65 14.78
CA TRP A 102 1.76 0.20 15.96
C TRP A 102 1.58 1.68 15.63
N ALA A 103 2.33 2.18 14.63
CA ALA A 103 2.25 3.57 14.21
C ALA A 103 0.86 3.96 13.67
N ALA A 104 0.19 3.04 12.96
CA ALA A 104 -1.16 3.26 12.46
C ALA A 104 -2.19 3.39 13.61
N VAL A 105 -2.07 2.57 14.66
CA VAL A 105 -2.92 2.68 15.86
C VAL A 105 -2.62 3.96 16.62
N GLU A 106 -1.35 4.34 16.78
CA GLU A 106 -0.98 5.61 17.42
C GLU A 106 -1.53 6.82 16.64
N ASN A 107 -1.40 6.80 15.31
CA ASN A 107 -2.01 7.80 14.42
C ASN A 107 -3.53 7.87 14.63
N GLN A 108 -4.19 6.72 14.74
CA GLN A 108 -5.64 6.64 14.91
C GLN A 108 -6.12 7.32 16.19
N ILE A 109 -5.46 7.01 17.31
CA ILE A 109 -5.76 7.62 18.61
C ILE A 109 -5.51 9.12 18.53
N ARG A 110 -4.36 9.53 18.01
CA ARG A 110 -3.97 10.95 17.89
C ARG A 110 -4.94 11.76 17.04
N PHE A 111 -5.43 11.22 15.93
CA PHE A 111 -6.41 11.91 15.08
C PHE A 111 -7.78 12.00 15.74
N GLY A 112 -8.19 10.95 16.46
CA GLY A 112 -9.41 10.96 17.27
C GLY A 112 -9.37 12.01 18.39
N SER A 113 -8.28 12.08 19.15
CA SER A 113 -8.10 13.07 20.22
C SER A 113 -8.07 14.51 19.71
N LYS A 114 -7.60 14.73 18.47
CA LYS A 114 -7.60 16.05 17.82
C LYS A 114 -8.91 16.36 17.06
N HIS A 115 -9.92 15.50 17.16
CA HIS A 115 -11.18 15.60 16.43
C HIS A 115 -11.02 15.79 14.91
N ASN A 116 -9.93 15.28 14.33
CA ASN A 116 -9.68 15.39 12.90
C ASN A 116 -10.32 14.20 12.16
N LEU A 117 -11.62 14.34 11.86
CA LEU A 117 -12.42 13.28 11.24
C LEU A 117 -11.87 12.82 9.89
N LEU A 118 -11.36 13.74 9.06
CA LEU A 118 -10.81 13.40 7.75
C LEU A 118 -9.63 12.42 7.87
N LEU A 119 -8.62 12.78 8.66
CA LEU A 119 -7.44 11.93 8.84
C LEU A 119 -7.79 10.63 9.57
N GLN A 120 -8.74 10.68 10.50
CA GLN A 120 -9.22 9.51 11.22
C GLN A 120 -9.88 8.49 10.29
N ILE A 121 -10.75 8.93 9.37
CA ILE A 121 -11.40 8.05 8.38
C ILE A 121 -10.36 7.48 7.41
N LEU A 122 -9.46 8.32 6.88
CA LEU A 122 -8.40 7.87 5.97
C LEU A 122 -7.49 6.83 6.63
N ASN A 123 -7.12 7.02 7.90
CA ASN A 123 -6.29 6.08 8.63
C ASN A 123 -7.01 4.76 8.94
N ILE A 124 -8.33 4.79 9.22
CA ILE A 124 -9.14 3.56 9.37
C ILE A 124 -9.12 2.74 8.09
N ILE A 125 -9.28 3.38 6.93
CA ILE A 125 -9.23 2.69 5.63
C ILE A 125 -7.87 2.00 5.47
N ILE A 126 -6.76 2.69 5.81
CA ILE A 126 -5.41 2.10 5.76
C ILE A 126 -5.29 0.91 6.71
N ILE A 127 -5.79 1.00 7.94
CA ILE A 127 -5.75 -0.11 8.91
C ILE A 127 -6.54 -1.32 8.38
N ILE A 128 -7.73 -1.10 7.82
CA ILE A 128 -8.54 -2.19 7.23
C ILE A 128 -7.77 -2.85 6.08
N SER A 129 -7.21 -2.06 5.16
CA SER A 129 -6.41 -2.59 4.05
C SER A 129 -5.18 -3.36 4.55
N MET A 130 -4.51 -2.87 5.59
CA MET A 130 -3.36 -3.52 6.19
C MET A 130 -3.71 -4.87 6.80
N VAL A 131 -4.83 -4.97 7.53
CA VAL A 131 -5.32 -6.25 8.09
C VAL A 131 -5.69 -7.21 6.98
N TRP A 132 -6.41 -6.75 5.94
CA TRP A 132 -6.78 -7.57 4.79
C TRP A 132 -5.54 -8.18 4.12
N VAL A 133 -4.55 -7.34 3.82
CA VAL A 133 -3.29 -7.78 3.18
C VAL A 133 -2.51 -8.75 4.06
N ALA A 134 -2.49 -8.55 5.38
CA ALA A 134 -1.86 -9.49 6.30
C ALA A 134 -2.53 -10.87 6.24
N ILE A 135 -3.86 -10.92 6.25
CA ILE A 135 -4.63 -12.17 6.17
C ILE A 135 -4.32 -12.90 4.86
N GLU A 136 -4.42 -12.21 3.73
CA GLU A 136 -4.13 -12.80 2.41
C GLU A 136 -2.67 -13.28 2.32
N GLY A 137 -1.73 -12.47 2.80
CA GLY A 137 -0.33 -12.81 2.81
C GLY A 137 0.00 -14.03 3.65
N ILE A 138 -0.59 -14.14 4.85
CA ILE A 138 -0.45 -15.32 5.73
C ILE A 138 -1.10 -16.55 5.09
N ALA A 139 -2.29 -16.39 4.48
CA ALA A 139 -3.00 -17.48 3.83
C ALA A 139 -2.19 -18.05 2.65
N ILE A 140 -1.66 -17.19 1.78
CA ILE A 140 -0.82 -17.60 0.65
C ILE A 140 0.47 -18.23 1.17
N PHE A 141 1.16 -17.56 2.11
CA PHE A 141 2.39 -18.07 2.68
C PHE A 141 2.19 -19.47 3.27
N SER A 142 1.10 -19.71 4.00
CA SER A 142 0.80 -21.02 4.61
C SER A 142 0.53 -22.11 3.57
N LYS A 143 -0.04 -21.76 2.42
CA LYS A 143 -0.30 -22.69 1.30
C LYS A 143 0.96 -22.99 0.48
N THR A 144 1.90 -22.05 0.39
CA THR A 144 3.15 -22.24 -0.36
C THR A 144 4.04 -23.28 0.30
N LYS A 145 4.34 -24.35 -0.43
CA LYS A 145 5.27 -25.41 -0.01
C LYS A 145 6.58 -25.30 -0.79
N TYR A 146 7.68 -25.64 -0.13
CA TYR A 146 8.97 -25.81 -0.76
C TYR A 146 8.91 -27.00 -1.73
N SER A 147 9.43 -26.83 -2.95
CA SER A 147 9.69 -27.95 -3.85
C SER A 147 11.12 -27.84 -4.39
N PRO A 148 11.96 -28.88 -4.16
CA PRO A 148 13.38 -28.85 -4.51
C PRO A 148 13.63 -28.82 -6.03
N THR A 149 12.69 -29.30 -6.85
CA THR A 149 12.85 -29.36 -8.31
C THR A 149 12.40 -28.09 -9.04
N LEU A 150 11.70 -27.17 -8.35
CA LEU A 150 11.14 -25.98 -8.99
C LEU A 150 12.19 -25.14 -9.72
N MET A 151 13.35 -24.96 -9.10
CA MET A 151 14.41 -24.14 -9.68
C MET A 151 15.02 -24.83 -10.92
N GLU A 152 15.18 -26.15 -10.88
CA GLU A 152 15.65 -26.94 -12.03
C GLU A 152 14.66 -26.91 -13.20
N GLU A 153 13.35 -27.02 -12.90
CA GLU A 153 12.29 -26.95 -13.90
C GLU A 153 12.19 -25.56 -14.56
N GLU A 154 12.31 -24.48 -13.78
CA GLU A 154 12.32 -23.11 -14.30
C GLU A 154 13.54 -22.87 -15.20
N MET A 155 14.73 -23.34 -14.81
CA MET A 155 15.93 -23.21 -15.63
C MET A 155 15.82 -23.99 -16.95
N LYS A 156 15.23 -25.19 -16.94
CA LYS A 156 15.02 -25.98 -18.17
C LYS A 156 14.01 -25.33 -19.12
N LYS A 157 13.02 -24.60 -18.62
CA LYS A 157 12.05 -23.88 -19.47
C LYS A 157 12.60 -22.58 -20.06
N ALA A 158 13.61 -21.99 -19.42
CA ALA A 158 14.21 -20.73 -19.83
C ALA A 158 15.39 -20.89 -20.80
N ALA A 159 15.94 -22.10 -20.93
CA ALA A 159 16.99 -22.48 -21.87
C ALA A 159 16.41 -22.99 -23.19
#